data_AF-A0A1G0GD80-F1
#
_entry.id   AF-A0A1G0GD80-F1
#
_cell.length_a   1.000
_cell.length_b   1.000
_cell.length_c   1.000
_cell.angle_alpha   90.00
_cell.angle_beta   90.00
_cell.angle_gamma   90.00
#
_symmetry.space_group_name_H-M   'P 1'
#
loop_
_entity.id
_entity.type
_entity.pdbx_description
1 polymer ?
#
loop_
_entity_poly.entity_id
_entity_poly.type
_entity_poly.pdbx_seq_one_letter_code
_entity_poly.pdbx_strand_id
1 'polypeptide(L)'
;MKNLFCTMFLLLLILPIKIFAISQQSLKKYPYPLLTNDYGILNIANLKRYVDGMIPEQFKWHITGLDYWQCFPSKNVTVWYDKGTYDPYDKVIRSDPHISIKTSPMVMHEYEPRRNFSIDYAKEKVAAWKRLMKNQQYVCVGGAFAGTRTKIVNGKEITEHGWIFENLKTKKGCDSYFSGWCK
;
A
#
# COMPACT_ATOMS: atom_id res chain seq x y z
N MET A 1 -31.59 -37.79 44.27
CA MET A 1 -31.24 -36.36 44.43
C MET A 1 -30.74 -35.86 43.08
N LYS A 2 -31.41 -34.85 42.52
CA LYS A 2 -31.14 -34.26 41.20
C LYS A 2 -30.23 -33.04 41.38
N ASN A 3 -29.06 -33.01 40.76
CA ASN A 3 -28.29 -31.78 40.59
C ASN A 3 -28.32 -31.40 39.11
N LEU A 4 -29.15 -30.41 38.79
CA LEU A 4 -29.26 -29.76 37.49
C LEU A 4 -28.45 -28.45 37.59
N PHE A 5 -27.18 -28.46 37.18
CA PHE A 5 -26.40 -27.23 37.07
C PHE A 5 -26.65 -26.60 35.70
N CYS A 6 -27.33 -25.45 35.74
CA CYS A 6 -27.73 -24.64 34.61
C CYS A 6 -26.51 -23.91 34.03
N THR A 7 -26.00 -24.38 32.89
CA THR A 7 -24.91 -23.74 32.14
C THR A 7 -25.43 -22.45 31.49
N MET A 8 -25.09 -21.31 32.08
CA MET A 8 -25.43 -19.99 31.54
C MET A 8 -24.51 -19.67 30.35
N PHE A 9 -25.01 -19.90 29.14
CA PHE A 9 -24.33 -19.61 27.88
C PHE A 9 -24.34 -18.09 27.63
N LEU A 10 -23.26 -17.40 28.02
CA LEU A 10 -23.09 -15.96 27.76
C LEU A 10 -22.77 -15.75 26.27
N LEU A 11 -23.82 -15.55 25.46
CA LEU A 11 -23.68 -15.11 24.07
C LEU A 11 -23.05 -13.71 24.04
N LEU A 12 -21.73 -13.66 23.85
CA LEU A 12 -21.01 -12.46 23.43
C LEU A 12 -21.58 -12.01 22.08
N LEU A 13 -22.45 -11.00 22.12
CA LEU A 13 -22.89 -10.25 20.95
C LEU A 13 -21.66 -9.60 20.31
N ILE A 14 -21.06 -10.29 19.36
CA ILE A 14 -20.08 -9.73 18.44
C ILE A 14 -20.86 -8.79 17.51
N LEU A 15 -21.16 -7.58 17.98
CA LEU A 15 -21.61 -6.51 17.10
C LEU A 15 -20.48 -6.27 16.08
N PRO A 16 -20.72 -6.45 14.78
CA PRO A 16 -19.69 -6.17 13.79
C PRO A 16 -19.39 -4.67 13.89
N ILE A 17 -18.20 -4.35 14.40
CA ILE A 17 -17.65 -3.01 14.33
C ILE A 17 -17.63 -2.67 12.85
N LYS A 18 -18.58 -1.84 12.41
CA LYS A 18 -18.59 -1.33 11.05
C LYS A 18 -17.29 -0.56 10.89
N ILE A 19 -16.35 -1.19 10.22
CA ILE A 19 -15.14 -0.56 9.72
C ILE A 19 -15.66 0.62 8.89
N PHE A 20 -15.44 1.84 9.37
CA PHE A 20 -15.84 3.06 8.66
C PHE A 20 -14.96 3.18 7.41
N ALA A 21 -15.37 2.49 6.35
CA ALA A 21 -14.93 2.75 5.00
C ALA A 21 -15.24 4.20 4.63
N ILE A 22 -14.45 4.79 3.74
CA ILE A 22 -14.73 6.11 3.19
C ILE A 22 -16.20 6.18 2.73
N SER A 23 -16.89 7.25 3.11
CA SER A 23 -18.31 7.40 2.77
C SER A 23 -18.50 7.45 1.26
N GLN A 24 -19.62 6.91 0.78
CA GLN A 24 -20.00 6.99 -0.65
C GLN A 24 -20.03 8.45 -1.15
N GLN A 25 -20.39 9.40 -0.29
CA GLN A 25 -20.37 10.83 -0.62
C GLN A 25 -18.95 11.37 -0.83
N SER A 26 -17.99 10.89 -0.04
CA SER A 26 -16.57 11.23 -0.19
C SER A 26 -15.98 10.66 -1.48
N LEU A 27 -16.33 9.42 -1.85
CA LEU A 27 -15.93 8.83 -3.13
C LEU A 27 -16.53 9.59 -4.31
N LYS A 28 -17.78 10.09 -4.21
CA LYS A 28 -18.35 10.97 -5.24
C LYS A 28 -17.59 12.29 -5.38
N LYS A 29 -17.08 12.85 -4.28
CA LYS A 29 -16.28 14.09 -4.31
C LYS A 29 -14.87 13.88 -4.87
N TYR A 30 -14.32 12.68 -4.71
CA TYR A 30 -12.98 12.29 -5.13
C TYR A 30 -13.01 10.93 -5.84
N PRO A 31 -13.50 10.86 -7.10
CA PRO A 31 -13.89 9.60 -7.74
C PRO A 31 -12.73 8.74 -8.26
N TYR A 32 -11.56 9.33 -8.51
CA TYR A 32 -10.46 8.63 -9.18
C TYR A 32 -9.16 8.40 -8.39
N PRO A 33 -8.83 9.11 -7.28
CA PRO A 33 -7.55 8.88 -6.58
C PRO A 33 -7.50 7.55 -5.81
N LEU A 34 -8.53 6.71 -5.87
CA LEU A 34 -8.60 5.40 -5.24
C LEU A 34 -9.06 4.36 -6.26
N LEU A 35 -8.24 3.34 -6.53
CA LEU A 35 -8.50 2.34 -7.57
C LEU A 35 -9.09 1.02 -7.03
N THR A 36 -9.14 0.86 -5.70
CA THR A 36 -9.63 -0.34 -5.03
C THR A 36 -10.52 0.03 -3.84
N ASN A 37 -11.11 -0.95 -3.16
CA ASN A 37 -11.74 -0.68 -1.85
C ASN A 37 -10.69 -0.17 -0.84
N ASP A 38 -11.07 0.77 0.03
CA ASP A 38 -10.16 1.36 1.02
C ASP A 38 -10.06 0.55 2.32
N TYR A 39 -11.02 -0.34 2.58
CA TYR A 39 -11.13 -1.16 3.79
C TYR A 39 -11.12 -0.34 5.10
N GLY A 40 -11.57 0.92 5.06
CA GLY A 40 -11.57 1.85 6.19
C GLY A 40 -10.17 2.22 6.69
N ILE A 41 -9.18 2.24 5.80
CA ILE A 41 -7.80 2.70 6.10
C ILE A 41 -7.61 4.16 5.72
N LEU A 42 -8.23 4.58 4.62
CA LEU A 42 -8.05 5.92 4.07
C LEU A 42 -9.12 6.87 4.61
N ASN A 43 -8.80 8.15 4.61
CA ASN A 43 -9.75 9.22 4.93
C ASN A 43 -9.83 10.24 3.78
N ILE A 44 -10.72 11.23 3.92
CA ILE A 44 -10.91 12.28 2.90
C ILE A 44 -9.63 13.07 2.64
N ALA A 45 -8.82 13.34 3.66
CA ALA A 45 -7.56 14.07 3.49
C ALA A 45 -6.55 13.28 2.64
N ASN A 46 -6.58 11.93 2.71
CA ASN A 46 -5.74 11.07 1.87
C ASN A 46 -6.18 11.14 0.40
N LEU A 47 -7.49 11.16 0.12
CA LEU A 47 -7.99 11.30 -1.26
C LEU A 47 -7.76 12.71 -1.83
N LYS A 48 -8.01 13.75 -1.02
CA LYS A 48 -7.85 15.15 -1.42
C LYS A 48 -6.42 15.43 -1.91
N ARG A 49 -5.41 14.81 -1.29
CA ARG A 49 -4.01 15.09 -1.64
C ARG A 49 -3.67 14.76 -3.08
N TYR A 50 -4.19 13.68 -3.63
CA TYR A 50 -3.90 13.26 -5.01
C TYR A 50 -4.74 13.98 -6.06
N VAL A 51 -5.56 14.94 -5.65
CA VAL A 51 -6.31 15.80 -6.57
C VAL A 51 -6.05 17.29 -6.33
N ASP A 52 -5.18 17.65 -5.39
CA ASP A 52 -4.94 19.05 -5.06
C ASP A 52 -4.14 19.73 -6.17
N GLY A 53 -4.73 20.73 -6.82
CA GLY A 53 -4.14 21.41 -7.97
C GLY A 53 -4.17 20.63 -9.29
N MET A 54 -4.86 19.49 -9.36
CA MET A 54 -5.02 18.69 -10.58
C MET A 54 -6.49 18.43 -10.89
N ILE A 55 -6.82 18.25 -12.17
CA ILE A 55 -8.14 17.76 -12.57
C ILE A 55 -8.19 16.26 -12.24
N PRO A 56 -9.16 15.78 -11.46
CA PRO A 56 -9.30 14.35 -11.23
C PRO A 56 -9.54 13.65 -12.56
N GLU A 57 -8.62 12.78 -12.97
CA GLU A 57 -8.76 11.98 -14.18
C GLU A 57 -9.01 10.51 -13.84
N GLN A 58 -9.86 9.87 -14.63
CA GLN A 58 -10.05 8.43 -14.55
C GLN A 58 -8.74 7.72 -14.89
N PHE A 59 -8.37 6.73 -14.08
CA PHE A 59 -7.16 5.95 -14.34
C PHE A 59 -7.21 5.26 -15.69
N LYS A 60 -6.12 5.42 -16.45
CA LYS A 60 -5.88 4.70 -17.70
C LYS A 60 -4.43 4.20 -17.71
N TRP A 61 -4.24 2.94 -18.10
CA TRP A 61 -2.94 2.25 -18.12
C TRP A 61 -1.86 2.87 -19.03
N HIS A 62 -2.18 3.93 -19.79
CA HIS A 62 -1.23 4.66 -20.63
C HIS A 62 -0.91 6.07 -20.11
N ILE A 63 -1.61 6.55 -19.06
CA ILE A 63 -1.37 7.86 -18.45
C ILE A 63 -0.45 7.68 -17.26
N THR A 64 0.78 8.16 -17.37
CA THR A 64 1.80 8.07 -16.31
C THR A 64 1.84 9.35 -15.47
N GLY A 65 2.45 9.26 -14.28
CA GLY A 65 2.76 10.41 -13.43
C GLY A 65 1.64 10.91 -12.52
N LEU A 66 0.42 10.38 -12.64
CA LEU A 66 -0.67 10.65 -11.71
C LEU A 66 -0.63 9.71 -10.51
N ASP A 67 -0.89 10.26 -9.32
CA ASP A 67 -0.87 9.54 -8.04
C ASP A 67 -2.21 8.86 -7.74
N TYR A 68 -2.13 7.60 -7.31
CA TYR A 68 -3.32 6.81 -6.95
C TYR A 68 -3.08 5.98 -5.69
N TRP A 69 -4.13 5.85 -4.88
CA TRP A 69 -4.21 4.87 -3.81
C TRP A 69 -4.72 3.54 -4.32
N GLN A 70 -4.10 2.47 -3.86
CA GLN A 70 -4.57 1.10 -4.00
C GLN A 70 -4.39 0.36 -2.67
N CYS A 71 -5.35 -0.46 -2.29
CA CYS A 71 -5.34 -1.21 -1.05
C CYS A 71 -5.50 -2.70 -1.30
N PHE A 72 -4.67 -3.48 -0.63
CA PHE A 72 -4.49 -4.90 -0.88
C PHE A 72 -4.50 -5.70 0.43
N PRO A 73 -4.88 -6.99 0.38
CA PRO A 73 -4.62 -7.89 1.51
C PRO A 73 -3.13 -7.90 1.85
N SER A 74 -2.77 -7.66 3.11
CA SER A 74 -1.36 -7.54 3.53
C SER A 74 -0.54 -8.80 3.23
N LYS A 75 -1.19 -9.97 3.18
CA LYS A 75 -0.56 -11.26 2.79
C LYS A 75 -0.05 -11.28 1.34
N ASN A 76 -0.54 -10.40 0.47
CA ASN A 76 -0.13 -10.29 -0.93
C ASN A 76 1.00 -9.27 -1.12
N VAL A 77 1.38 -8.54 -0.07
CA VAL A 77 2.34 -7.44 -0.12
C VAL A 77 3.66 -7.90 0.50
N THR A 78 4.73 -7.76 -0.26
CA THR A 78 6.10 -8.04 0.17
C THR A 78 6.89 -6.76 0.15
N VAL A 79 7.62 -6.49 1.23
CA VAL A 79 8.53 -5.35 1.33
C VAL A 79 9.96 -5.84 1.46
N TRP A 80 10.86 -5.32 0.64
CA TRP A 80 12.23 -5.80 0.50
C TRP A 80 13.14 -4.64 0.05
N TYR A 81 14.44 -4.87 0.00
CA TYR A 81 15.40 -3.89 -0.50
C TYR A 81 16.48 -4.59 -1.31
N ASP A 82 17.09 -3.87 -2.26
CA ASP A 82 18.16 -4.42 -3.12
C ASP A 82 19.40 -4.81 -2.32
N LYS A 83 20.18 -5.78 -2.82
CA LYS A 83 21.47 -6.17 -2.22
C LYS A 83 22.47 -5.01 -2.11
N GLY A 84 22.23 -3.96 -2.87
CA GLY A 84 22.96 -2.71 -2.85
C GLY A 84 24.22 -2.75 -3.69
N THR A 85 24.58 -1.60 -4.27
CA THR A 85 25.72 -1.41 -5.16
C THR A 85 26.58 -0.30 -4.62
N TYR A 86 27.91 -0.49 -4.62
CA TYR A 86 28.84 0.55 -4.19
C TYR A 86 28.81 1.72 -5.17
N ASP A 87 28.58 2.92 -4.64
CA ASP A 87 28.65 4.18 -5.37
C ASP A 87 30.04 4.82 -5.13
N PRO A 88 30.91 4.90 -6.16
CA PRO A 88 32.25 5.44 -5.99
C PRO A 88 32.30 6.94 -5.74
N TYR A 89 31.25 7.70 -6.11
CA TYR A 89 31.21 9.15 -5.96
C TYR A 89 30.91 9.53 -4.52
N ASP A 90 29.87 8.94 -3.96
CA ASP A 90 29.43 9.22 -2.59
C ASP A 90 30.07 8.29 -1.55
N LYS A 91 30.84 7.29 -1.99
CA LYS A 91 31.55 6.32 -1.13
C LYS A 91 30.61 5.56 -0.18
N VAL A 92 29.40 5.25 -0.66
CA VAL A 92 28.37 4.54 0.10
C VAL A 92 27.78 3.39 -0.71
N ILE A 93 27.22 2.39 -0.03
CA ILE A 93 26.42 1.35 -0.70
C ILE A 93 25.01 1.91 -0.89
N ARG A 94 24.60 2.05 -2.15
CA ARG A 94 23.25 2.46 -2.54
C ARG A 94 22.33 1.26 -2.65
N SER A 95 21.10 1.37 -2.18
CA SER A 95 20.07 0.33 -2.26
C SER A 95 18.70 0.98 -2.13
N ASP A 96 17.69 0.33 -2.71
CA ASP A 96 16.35 0.88 -2.81
C ASP A 96 15.35 0.00 -2.06
N PRO A 97 14.47 0.59 -1.23
CA PRO A 97 13.37 -0.14 -0.62
C PRO A 97 12.20 -0.27 -1.60
N HIS A 98 11.68 -1.47 -1.72
CA HIS A 98 10.66 -1.86 -2.70
C HIS A 98 9.40 -2.42 -2.03
N ILE A 99 8.28 -2.28 -2.72
CA ILE A 99 7.01 -2.93 -2.37
C ILE A 99 6.49 -3.71 -3.59
N SER A 100 6.49 -5.04 -3.48
CA SER A 100 5.89 -5.93 -4.49
C SER A 100 4.51 -6.37 -4.03
N ILE A 101 3.53 -6.32 -4.92
CA ILE A 101 2.14 -6.71 -4.64
C ILE A 101 1.67 -7.70 -5.68
N LYS A 102 1.34 -8.92 -5.25
CA LYS A 102 0.82 -9.96 -6.14
C LYS A 102 -0.70 -9.97 -6.14
N THR A 103 -1.32 -9.57 -7.25
CA THR A 103 -2.78 -9.57 -7.41
C THR A 103 -3.30 -10.86 -8.04
N SER A 104 -2.47 -11.52 -8.85
CA SER A 104 -2.75 -12.85 -9.41
C SER A 104 -1.44 -13.64 -9.64
N PRO A 105 -1.49 -14.91 -10.07
CA PRO A 105 -0.28 -15.65 -10.48
C PRO A 105 0.53 -14.95 -11.58
N MET A 106 -0.10 -14.12 -12.42
CA MET A 106 0.49 -13.50 -13.61
C MET A 106 0.51 -11.96 -13.54
N VAL A 107 0.00 -11.35 -12.48
CA VAL A 107 -0.05 -9.88 -12.34
C VAL A 107 0.57 -9.46 -11.02
N MET A 108 1.47 -8.49 -11.10
CA MET A 108 2.04 -7.84 -9.93
C MET A 108 2.18 -6.32 -10.10
N HIS A 109 2.27 -5.63 -8.97
CA HIS A 109 2.61 -4.22 -8.91
C HIS A 109 3.94 -4.08 -8.20
N GLU A 110 4.82 -3.23 -8.71
CA GLU A 110 6.10 -2.92 -8.10
C GLU A 110 6.15 -1.42 -7.79
N TYR A 111 6.40 -1.06 -6.54
CA TYR A 111 6.59 0.32 -6.12
C TYR A 111 8.05 0.56 -5.77
N GLU A 112 8.67 1.46 -6.52
CA GLU A 112 10.08 1.82 -6.41
C GLU A 112 10.20 3.26 -5.90
N PRO A 113 11.30 3.62 -5.20
CA PRO A 113 11.50 5.00 -4.77
C PRO A 113 11.82 5.92 -5.95
N ARG A 114 11.59 7.23 -5.77
CA ARG A 114 11.97 8.27 -6.75
C ARG A 114 13.47 8.39 -7.01
N ARG A 115 14.30 7.91 -6.09
CA ARG A 115 15.76 8.07 -6.11
C ARG A 115 16.42 6.98 -5.31
N ASN A 116 17.72 6.81 -5.55
CA ASN A 116 18.49 5.82 -4.83
C ASN A 116 18.87 6.27 -3.42
N PHE A 117 18.79 5.36 -2.45
CA PHE A 117 19.10 5.65 -1.04
C PHE A 117 20.35 4.91 -0.55
N SER A 118 20.84 5.25 0.64
CA SER A 118 21.83 4.40 1.31
C SER A 118 21.18 3.08 1.73
N ILE A 119 21.98 2.02 1.81
CA ILE A 119 21.50 0.71 2.23
C ILE A 119 20.91 0.72 3.65
N ASP A 120 21.42 1.56 4.54
CA ASP A 120 20.89 1.67 5.90
C ASP A 120 19.51 2.34 5.90
N TYR A 121 19.30 3.38 5.09
CA TYR A 121 17.98 3.95 4.90
C TYR A 121 16.98 2.92 4.34
N ALA A 122 17.39 2.14 3.32
CA ALA A 122 16.53 1.11 2.73
C ALA A 122 16.13 0.04 3.76
N LYS A 123 17.08 -0.43 4.59
CA LYS A 123 16.81 -1.35 5.70
C LYS A 123 15.82 -0.77 6.71
N GLU A 124 16.05 0.46 7.14
CA GLU A 124 15.17 1.15 8.10
C GLU A 124 13.76 1.33 7.56
N LYS A 125 13.64 1.73 6.28
CA LYS A 125 12.37 1.92 5.59
C LYS A 125 11.57 0.61 5.51
N VAL A 126 12.21 -0.48 5.06
CA VAL A 126 11.58 -1.81 5.01
C VAL A 126 11.21 -2.31 6.39
N ALA A 127 12.04 -2.07 7.41
CA ALA A 127 11.71 -2.43 8.79
C ALA A 127 10.48 -1.64 9.29
N ALA A 128 10.37 -0.36 8.96
CA ALA A 128 9.21 0.46 9.30
C ALA A 128 7.93 -0.06 8.62
N TRP A 129 7.97 -0.37 7.33
CA TRP A 129 6.84 -0.95 6.61
C TRP A 129 6.41 -2.30 7.19
N LYS A 130 7.37 -3.18 7.51
CA LYS A 130 7.09 -4.46 8.19
C LYS A 130 6.38 -4.22 9.53
N ARG A 131 6.80 -3.24 10.32
CA ARG A 131 6.13 -2.89 11.60
C ARG A 131 4.71 -2.39 11.39
N LEU A 132 4.48 -1.53 10.40
CA LEU A 132 3.15 -1.03 10.06
C LEU A 132 2.20 -2.14 9.61
N MET A 133 2.69 -3.05 8.76
CA MET A 133 1.91 -4.16 8.20
C MET A 133 1.67 -5.31 9.19
N LYS A 134 2.48 -5.45 10.25
CA LYS A 134 2.36 -6.54 11.21
C LYS A 134 0.94 -6.60 11.78
N ASN A 135 0.29 -7.77 11.70
CA ASN A 135 -1.08 -8.00 12.18
C ASN A 135 -2.12 -7.06 11.54
N GLN A 136 -1.90 -6.59 10.32
CA GLN A 136 -2.91 -5.87 9.54
C GLN A 136 -3.45 -6.80 8.47
N GLN A 137 -4.76 -6.75 8.22
CA GLN A 137 -5.40 -7.56 7.18
C GLN A 137 -5.22 -6.91 5.80
N TYR A 138 -5.20 -5.57 5.77
CA TYR A 138 -5.10 -4.76 4.56
C TYR A 138 -4.07 -3.65 4.74
N VAL A 139 -3.45 -3.25 3.64
CA VAL A 139 -2.54 -2.12 3.54
C VAL A 139 -2.88 -1.32 2.29
N CYS A 140 -2.84 0.01 2.38
CA CYS A 140 -2.98 0.90 1.25
C CYS A 140 -1.61 1.43 0.86
N VAL A 141 -1.28 1.40 -0.42
CA VAL A 141 -0.08 1.95 -1.00
C VAL A 141 -0.48 3.02 -2.00
N GLY A 142 0.13 4.19 -1.87
CA GLY A 142 -0.06 5.32 -2.74
C GLY A 142 1.18 5.51 -3.61
N GLY A 143 0.99 5.82 -4.89
CA GLY A 143 2.08 6.03 -5.81
C GLY A 143 1.68 6.55 -7.18
N ALA A 144 2.63 7.11 -7.91
CA ALA A 144 2.43 7.55 -9.29
C ALA A 144 2.58 6.37 -10.25
N PHE A 145 1.65 6.19 -11.17
CA PHE A 145 1.78 5.12 -12.17
C PHE A 145 2.94 5.41 -13.13
N ALA A 146 3.88 4.47 -13.27
CA ALA A 146 5.06 4.64 -14.11
C ALA A 146 4.96 3.90 -15.45
N GLY A 147 4.17 2.82 -15.52
CA GLY A 147 3.98 2.07 -16.75
C GLY A 147 3.64 0.60 -16.51
N THR A 148 3.42 -0.14 -17.59
CA THR A 148 3.24 -1.59 -17.56
C THR A 148 4.33 -2.24 -18.41
N ARG A 149 4.94 -3.30 -17.89
CA ARG A 149 5.89 -4.12 -18.64
C ARG A 149 5.58 -5.60 -18.49
N THR A 150 5.92 -6.36 -19.52
CA THR A 150 5.88 -7.82 -19.48
C THR A 150 7.25 -8.35 -19.08
N LYS A 151 7.31 -9.29 -18.14
CA LYS A 151 8.54 -9.97 -17.73
C LYS A 151 8.37 -11.47 -17.71
N ILE A 152 9.45 -12.20 -18.01
CA ILE A 152 9.47 -13.67 -17.90
C ILE A 152 10.09 -14.04 -16.54
N VAL A 153 9.33 -14.73 -15.70
CA VAL A 153 9.81 -15.24 -14.40
C VAL A 153 9.53 -16.74 -14.34
N ASN A 154 10.59 -17.53 -14.21
CA ASN A 154 10.52 -19.00 -14.20
C ASN A 154 9.76 -19.57 -15.42
N GLY A 155 10.02 -19.00 -16.61
CA GLY A 155 9.38 -19.42 -17.87
C GLY A 155 7.91 -19.00 -18.02
N LYS A 156 7.37 -18.18 -17.10
CA LYS A 156 6.00 -17.65 -17.18
C LYS A 156 6.02 -16.16 -17.45
N GLU A 157 5.11 -15.73 -18.32
CA GLU A 157 4.84 -14.33 -18.56
C GLU A 157 4.11 -13.70 -17.36
N ILE A 158 4.63 -12.58 -16.88
CA ILE A 158 4.06 -11.79 -15.80
C ILE A 158 3.89 -10.36 -16.30
N THR A 159 2.69 -9.83 -16.14
CA THR A 159 2.40 -8.40 -16.28
C THR A 159 2.79 -7.70 -14.98
N GLU A 160 3.72 -6.76 -15.08
CA GLU A 160 4.11 -5.89 -13.97
C GLU A 160 3.66 -4.46 -14.22
N HIS A 161 2.92 -3.92 -13.26
CA HIS A 161 2.56 -2.51 -13.21
C HIS A 161 3.58 -1.79 -12.30
N GLY A 162 4.40 -0.92 -12.88
CA GLY A 162 5.38 -0.12 -12.16
C GLY A 162 4.77 1.15 -11.58
N TRP A 163 5.18 1.48 -10.36
CA TRP A 163 4.73 2.64 -9.61
C TRP A 163 5.91 3.33 -8.94
N ILE A 164 5.82 4.65 -8.82
CA ILE A 164 6.70 5.45 -7.98
C ILE A 164 6.06 5.55 -6.59
N PHE A 165 6.74 5.06 -5.56
CA PHE A 165 6.25 5.04 -4.20
C PHE A 165 6.07 6.44 -3.60
N GLU A 166 4.90 6.69 -3.01
CA GLU A 166 4.60 7.90 -2.23
C GLU A 166 4.28 7.62 -0.77
N ASN A 167 3.44 6.61 -0.52
CA ASN A 167 2.89 6.36 0.80
C ASN A 167 2.57 4.89 1.05
N LEU A 168 2.71 4.47 2.29
CA LEU A 168 2.14 3.23 2.82
C LEU A 168 1.28 3.57 4.04
N LYS A 169 0.03 3.13 4.07
CA LYS A 169 -0.91 3.38 5.17
C LYS A 169 -1.62 2.11 5.59
N THR A 170 -1.78 1.96 6.90
CA THR A 170 -2.55 0.91 7.56
C THR A 170 -3.43 1.55 8.64
N LYS A 171 -4.26 0.77 9.33
CA LYS A 171 -5.01 1.29 10.49
C LYS A 171 -4.10 1.65 11.66
N LYS A 172 -2.88 1.10 11.71
CA LYS A 172 -1.88 1.38 12.75
C LYS A 172 -1.13 2.69 12.55
N GLY A 173 -1.06 3.20 11.32
CA GLY A 173 -0.25 4.36 11.00
C GLY A 173 0.11 4.43 9.53
N CYS A 174 0.99 5.37 9.21
CA CYS A 174 1.38 5.70 7.86
C CYS A 174 2.89 6.00 7.81
N ASP A 175 3.50 5.70 6.68
CA ASP A 175 4.82 6.16 6.29
C ASP A 175 4.75 6.76 4.88
N SER A 176 5.57 7.77 4.60
CA SER A 176 5.58 8.49 3.31
C SER A 176 6.98 8.82 2.85
N TYR A 177 7.13 8.99 1.54
CA TYR A 177 8.28 9.63 0.92
C TYR A 177 8.37 11.11 1.31
N PHE A 178 7.25 11.86 1.25
CA PHE A 178 7.22 13.28 1.59
C PHE A 178 6.80 13.53 3.04
N SER A 179 7.55 14.39 3.72
CA SER A 179 7.23 14.79 5.09
C SER A 179 5.84 15.44 5.18
N GLY A 180 5.08 15.11 6.22
CA GLY A 180 3.75 15.67 6.46
C GLY A 180 2.61 15.07 5.61
N TRP A 181 2.89 14.06 4.78
CA TRP A 181 1.86 13.39 3.99
C TRP A 181 1.11 12.30 4.79
N CYS A 182 1.64 11.88 5.93
CA CYS A 182 0.93 10.99 6.86
C CYS A 182 0.09 11.79 7.86
N LYS A 183 -1.02 12.36 7.37
CA LYS A 183 -2.09 12.98 8.17
C LYS A 183 -3.39 12.16 8.05
#